data_AF-A0A917P9L6-F1
#
_entry.id   AF-A0A917P9L6-F1
#
_cell.length_a   1.000
_cell.length_b   1.000
_cell.length_c   1.000
_cell.angle_alpha   90.00
_cell.angle_beta   90.00
_cell.angle_gamma   90.00
#
_symmetry.space_group_name_H-M   'P 1'
#
loop_
_entity.id
_entity.type
_entity.pdbx_description
1 polymer ?
#
loop_
_entity_poly.entity_id
_entity_poly.type
_entity_poly.pdbx_seq_one_letter_code
_entity_poly.pdbx_strand_id
1 'polypeptide(L)'
;MDLIVQEHTTLMLDIEHPPRALADAAVRETLTSLTDLVRLGMIDEPSLTSMFTAAQTSTQEALQRQSGRPAMVPGTNRVDLGRFSGFINRVPESQGAEAQLVWNLLRPVSPTGLLGTTLDRLRLTDRPNFNLGRFLFDDVTVKSGAVLQVAGSTHLLKARKLVIEANARIVVQGASLIIQADSVQGF
;
A
#
# COMPACT_ATOMS: atom_id res chain seq x y z
N MET A 1 3.83 15.99 -15.50
CA MET A 1 3.12 17.26 -15.18
C MET A 1 3.38 17.63 -13.74
N ASP A 2 3.39 18.92 -13.40
CA ASP A 2 3.49 19.35 -12.00
C ASP A 2 2.12 19.42 -11.32
N LEU A 3 2.10 19.18 -10.01
CA LEU A 3 0.94 19.42 -9.14
C LEU A 3 1.25 20.55 -8.16
N ILE A 4 0.43 21.60 -8.20
CA ILE A 4 0.47 22.70 -7.22
C ILE A 4 -0.90 22.82 -6.56
N VAL A 5 -0.97 22.48 -5.27
CA VAL A 5 -2.15 22.72 -4.44
C VAL A 5 -2.07 24.15 -3.92
N GLN A 6 -3.04 24.99 -4.28
CA GLN A 6 -3.02 26.42 -3.99
C GLN A 6 -3.28 26.72 -2.51
N GLU A 7 -2.79 27.87 -2.04
CA GLU A 7 -2.91 28.30 -0.65
C GLU A 7 -4.35 28.23 -0.14
N HIS A 8 -4.52 27.73 1.09
CA HIS A 8 -5.83 27.61 1.75
C HIS A 8 -6.90 26.84 0.97
N THR A 9 -6.50 26.02 -0.01
CA THR A 9 -7.41 25.15 -0.75
C THR A 9 -7.24 23.70 -0.36
N THR A 10 -8.29 22.91 -0.61
CA THR A 10 -8.23 21.45 -0.57
C THR A 10 -8.32 20.93 -1.98
N LEU A 11 -7.31 20.18 -2.41
CA LEU A 11 -7.38 19.40 -3.65
C LEU A 11 -7.52 17.92 -3.30
N MET A 12 -8.52 17.27 -3.90
CA MET A 12 -8.74 15.84 -3.74
C MET A 12 -8.17 15.08 -4.94
N LEU A 13 -7.30 14.12 -4.67
CA LEU A 13 -6.88 13.08 -5.59
C LEU A 13 -7.76 11.85 -5.36
N ASP A 14 -8.65 11.58 -6.31
CA ASP A 14 -9.49 10.38 -6.34
C ASP A 14 -9.20 9.62 -7.63
N ILE A 15 -8.73 8.37 -7.51
CA ILE A 15 -8.42 7.53 -8.68
C ILE A 15 -9.71 7.06 -9.38
N GLU A 16 -10.83 7.03 -8.65
CA GLU A 16 -12.11 6.64 -9.20
C GLU A 16 -12.70 7.73 -10.08
N HIS A 17 -12.54 8.99 -9.64
CA HIS A 17 -13.05 10.17 -10.32
C HIS A 17 -11.99 11.28 -10.36
N PRO A 18 -10.89 11.11 -11.13
CA PRO A 18 -9.82 12.10 -11.13
C PRO A 18 -10.35 13.42 -11.70
N PRO A 19 -9.99 14.57 -11.09
CA PRO A 19 -10.28 15.87 -11.68
C PRO A 19 -9.81 15.91 -13.14
N ARG A 20 -10.58 16.49 -14.05
CA ARG A 20 -10.27 16.47 -15.50
C ARG A 20 -8.85 16.94 -15.82
N ALA A 21 -8.34 17.93 -15.08
CA ALA A 21 -7.00 18.47 -15.24
C ALA A 21 -5.87 17.50 -14.82
N LEU A 22 -6.21 16.47 -14.05
CA LEU A 22 -5.28 15.49 -13.47
C LEU A 22 -5.49 14.07 -14.00
N ALA A 23 -6.39 13.90 -14.98
CA ALA A 23 -6.75 12.57 -15.51
C ALA A 23 -5.53 11.82 -16.06
N ASP A 24 -4.61 12.50 -16.74
CA ASP A 24 -3.41 11.87 -17.31
C ASP A 24 -2.37 11.46 -16.25
N ALA A 25 -2.43 12.07 -15.05
CA ALA A 25 -1.57 11.69 -13.92
C ALA A 25 -2.13 10.51 -13.14
N ALA A 26 -3.42 10.19 -13.30
CA ALA A 26 -4.13 9.13 -12.59
C ALA A 26 -4.04 7.81 -13.36
N VAL A 27 -3.24 6.87 -12.87
CA VAL A 27 -3.04 5.55 -13.48
C VAL A 27 -3.59 4.47 -12.55
N ARG A 28 -4.49 3.63 -13.08
CA ARG A 28 -4.92 2.41 -12.39
C ARG A 28 -4.05 1.26 -12.83
N GLU A 29 -3.54 0.51 -11.86
CA GLU A 29 -2.69 -0.64 -12.13
C GLU A 29 -3.17 -1.86 -11.35
N THR A 30 -3.39 -2.96 -12.04
CA THR A 30 -3.77 -4.22 -11.41
C THR A 30 -2.52 -4.97 -10.97
N LEU A 31 -2.39 -5.26 -9.68
CA LEU A 31 -1.31 -6.10 -9.17
C LEU A 31 -1.62 -7.58 -9.46
N THR A 32 -0.68 -8.27 -10.10
CA THR A 32 -0.80 -9.69 -10.48
C THR A 32 0.07 -10.60 -9.62
N SER A 33 1.14 -10.07 -9.05
CA SER A 33 2.04 -10.74 -8.11
C SER A 33 2.50 -9.78 -7.01
N LEU A 34 3.14 -10.32 -5.97
CA LEU A 34 3.82 -9.48 -4.98
C LEU A 34 5.04 -8.75 -5.57
N THR A 35 5.71 -9.34 -6.56
CA THR A 35 6.86 -8.72 -7.24
C THR A 35 6.51 -7.46 -8.02
N ASP A 36 5.22 -7.25 -8.35
CA ASP A 36 4.76 -5.96 -8.88
C ASP A 36 5.04 -4.81 -7.90
N LEU A 37 5.06 -5.05 -6.59
CA LEU A 37 5.42 -4.00 -5.61
C LEU A 37 6.87 -3.54 -5.78
N VAL A 38 7.79 -4.46 -6.08
CA VAL A 38 9.20 -4.13 -6.37
C VAL A 38 9.32 -3.40 -7.70
N ARG A 39 8.64 -3.90 -8.74
CA ARG A 39 8.61 -3.24 -10.06
C ARG A 39 8.10 -1.81 -9.98
N LEU A 40 7.15 -1.55 -9.08
CA LEU A 40 6.59 -0.23 -8.82
C LEU A 40 7.39 0.58 -7.80
N GLY A 41 8.49 0.03 -7.28
CA GLY A 41 9.37 0.64 -6.28
C GLY A 41 8.73 0.82 -4.90
N MET A 42 7.54 0.24 -4.66
CA MET A 42 6.79 0.43 -3.42
C MET A 42 7.51 -0.22 -2.23
N ILE A 43 8.28 -1.27 -2.49
CA ILE A 43 9.05 -2.04 -1.52
C ILE A 43 10.32 -2.52 -2.23
N ASP A 44 11.48 -2.50 -1.57
CA ASP A 44 12.68 -3.13 -2.11
C ASP A 44 12.60 -4.67 -2.04
N GLU A 45 13.35 -5.33 -2.92
CA GLU A 45 13.29 -6.80 -3.06
C GLU A 45 13.72 -7.57 -1.79
N PRO A 46 14.82 -7.19 -1.08
CA PRO A 46 15.15 -7.79 0.22
C PRO A 46 14.02 -7.68 1.24
N SER A 47 13.41 -6.49 1.38
CA SER A 47 12.31 -6.26 2.32
C SER A 47 11.08 -7.10 1.97
N LEU A 48 10.71 -7.18 0.68
CA LEU A 48 9.60 -8.01 0.24
C LEU A 48 9.86 -9.50 0.54
N THR A 49 11.07 -9.98 0.28
CA THR A 49 11.48 -11.36 0.56
C THR A 49 11.40 -11.68 2.06
N SER A 50 11.89 -10.75 2.89
CA SER A 50 11.83 -10.85 4.35
C SER A 50 10.38 -10.90 4.85
N MET A 51 9.52 -9.98 4.37
CA MET A 51 8.09 -9.95 4.73
C MET A 51 7.35 -11.20 4.28
N PHE A 52 7.63 -11.72 3.09
CA PHE A 52 7.02 -12.97 2.61
C PHE A 52 7.40 -14.15 3.49
N THR A 53 8.68 -14.26 3.86
CA THR A 53 9.21 -15.29 4.77
C THR A 53 8.60 -15.17 6.17
N ALA A 54 8.47 -13.94 6.68
CA ALA A 54 7.79 -13.67 7.95
C ALA A 54 6.32 -14.14 7.91
N ALA A 55 5.61 -13.86 6.82
CA ALA A 55 4.22 -14.26 6.66
C ALA A 55 4.06 -15.80 6.59
N GLN A 56 4.99 -16.51 5.92
CA GLN A 56 5.03 -17.97 5.92
C GLN A 56 5.28 -18.52 7.33
N THR A 57 6.29 -17.99 8.02
CA THR A 57 6.65 -18.41 9.39
C THR A 57 5.47 -18.23 10.36
N SER A 58 4.86 -17.04 10.37
CA SER A 58 3.70 -16.76 11.23
C SER A 58 2.48 -17.60 10.86
N THR A 59 2.33 -17.98 9.60
CA THR A 59 1.28 -18.91 9.16
C THR A 59 1.52 -20.31 9.69
N GLN A 60 2.75 -20.81 9.61
CA GLN A 60 3.13 -22.13 10.13
C GLN A 60 2.91 -22.20 11.65
N GLU A 61 3.35 -21.19 12.40
CA GLU A 61 3.13 -21.07 13.85
C GLU A 61 1.64 -20.98 14.20
N ALA A 62 0.84 -20.29 13.39
CA ALA A 62 -0.60 -20.16 13.63
C ALA A 62 -1.36 -21.47 13.37
N LEU A 63 -0.94 -22.28 12.40
CA LEU A 63 -1.54 -23.59 12.13
C LEU A 63 -1.27 -24.60 13.26
N GLN A 64 -0.18 -24.43 14.01
CA GLN A 64 0.15 -25.26 15.16
C GLN A 64 -0.61 -24.84 16.44
N ARG A 65 -1.17 -23.62 16.46
CA ARG A 65 -1.98 -23.12 17.57
C ARG A 65 -3.43 -23.61 17.41
N GLN A 66 -4.01 -24.16 18.46
CA GLN A 66 -5.46 -24.33 18.53
C GLN A 66 -6.09 -22.93 18.58
N SER A 67 -6.68 -22.47 17.47
CA SER A 67 -7.22 -21.10 17.38
C SER A 67 -8.45 -20.95 18.27
N GLY A 68 -8.39 -20.01 19.21
CA GLY A 68 -9.55 -19.55 19.98
C GLY A 68 -10.34 -18.48 19.21
N ARG A 69 -11.66 -18.71 19.08
CA ARG A 69 -12.71 -17.86 18.48
C ARG A 69 -12.61 -17.59 16.96
N PRO A 70 -13.69 -17.84 16.19
CA PRO A 70 -13.69 -17.64 14.75
C PRO A 70 -13.93 -16.17 14.39
N ALA A 71 -12.88 -15.42 14.09
CA ALA A 71 -13.01 -14.26 13.21
C ALA A 71 -12.90 -14.75 11.76
N MET A 72 -13.63 -14.13 10.83
CA MET A 72 -13.51 -14.44 9.41
C MET A 72 -12.55 -13.45 8.73
N VAL A 73 -11.74 -13.92 7.78
CA VAL A 73 -10.90 -13.04 6.97
C VAL A 73 -11.80 -12.24 6.02
N PRO A 74 -11.74 -10.90 6.05
CA PRO A 74 -12.57 -10.05 5.19
C PRO A 74 -12.45 -10.43 3.70
N GLY A 75 -13.58 -10.46 3.01
CA GLY A 75 -13.66 -10.85 1.60
C GLY A 75 -13.51 -12.36 1.34
N THR A 76 -13.54 -13.20 2.38
CA THR A 76 -13.46 -14.66 2.24
C THR A 76 -14.38 -15.39 3.22
N ASN A 77 -14.67 -16.66 2.94
CA ASN A 77 -15.39 -17.56 3.85
C ASN A 77 -14.43 -18.37 4.75
N ARG A 78 -13.24 -17.85 5.08
CA ARG A 78 -12.22 -18.55 5.87
C ARG A 78 -12.03 -17.92 7.25
N VAL A 79 -11.77 -18.76 8.25
CA VAL A 79 -11.35 -18.35 9.59
C VAL A 79 -9.98 -17.66 9.57
N ASP A 80 -9.88 -16.52 10.24
CA ASP A 80 -8.61 -15.83 10.48
C ASP A 80 -7.83 -16.54 11.58
N LEU A 81 -6.62 -16.99 11.24
CA LEU A 81 -5.73 -17.67 12.16
C LEU A 81 -4.98 -16.70 13.10
N GLY A 82 -5.28 -15.40 13.06
CA GLY A 82 -4.63 -14.40 13.92
C GLY A 82 -3.14 -14.27 13.63
N ARG A 83 -2.75 -14.41 12.36
CA ARG A 83 -1.32 -14.46 11.95
C ARG A 83 -0.66 -13.09 11.93
N PHE A 84 -1.46 -12.01 11.88
CA PHE A 84 -0.95 -10.64 11.70
C PHE A 84 0.01 -10.22 12.80
N SER A 85 -0.31 -10.48 14.07
CA SER A 85 0.57 -10.12 15.19
C SER A 85 1.93 -10.84 15.11
N GLY A 86 1.94 -12.11 14.70
CA GLY A 86 3.20 -12.84 14.48
C GLY A 86 3.99 -12.27 13.30
N PHE A 87 3.30 -11.85 12.25
CA PHE A 87 3.92 -11.27 11.05
C PHE A 87 4.55 -9.92 11.36
N ILE A 88 3.79 -9.00 11.97
CA ILE A 88 4.25 -7.63 12.22
C ILE A 88 5.42 -7.59 13.22
N ASN A 89 5.44 -8.48 14.21
CA ASN A 89 6.55 -8.59 15.16
C ASN A 89 7.89 -9.03 14.53
N ARG A 90 7.85 -9.52 13.28
CA ARG A 90 9.02 -9.97 12.52
C ARG A 90 9.48 -8.96 11.48
N VAL A 91 8.74 -7.86 11.29
CA VAL A 91 9.05 -6.81 10.33
C VAL A 91 9.55 -5.58 11.10
N PRO A 92 10.62 -4.91 10.65
CA PRO A 92 11.07 -3.66 11.27
C PRO A 92 9.95 -2.62 11.35
N GLU A 93 9.85 -1.91 12.47
CA GLU A 93 8.81 -0.89 12.68
C GLU A 93 8.85 0.22 11.61
N SER A 94 10.05 0.55 11.12
CA SER A 94 10.26 1.50 10.03
C SER A 94 9.57 1.11 8.71
N GLN A 95 9.14 -0.15 8.57
CA GLN A 95 8.46 -0.69 7.38
C GLN A 95 6.98 -0.99 7.65
N GLY A 96 6.37 -0.37 8.67
CA GLY A 96 4.99 -0.67 9.06
C GLY A 96 3.96 -0.46 7.95
N ALA A 97 4.15 0.54 7.08
CA ALA A 97 3.25 0.83 5.98
C ALA A 97 3.33 -0.24 4.87
N GLU A 98 4.55 -0.63 4.51
CA GLU A 98 4.87 -1.70 3.56
C GLU A 98 4.39 -3.06 4.09
N ALA A 99 4.62 -3.33 5.37
CA ALA A 99 4.15 -4.54 6.05
C ALA A 99 2.63 -4.65 5.98
N GLN A 100 1.92 -3.54 6.26
CA GLN A 100 0.47 -3.50 6.17
C GLN A 100 -0.03 -3.74 4.73
N LEU A 101 0.66 -3.19 3.73
CA LEU A 101 0.35 -3.43 2.32
C LEU A 101 0.54 -4.90 1.94
N VAL A 102 1.71 -5.48 2.23
CA VAL A 102 2.01 -6.90 1.94
C VAL A 102 1.03 -7.81 2.67
N TRP A 103 0.74 -7.53 3.94
CA TRP A 103 -0.25 -8.29 4.69
C TRP A 103 -1.64 -8.20 4.08
N ASN A 104 -2.06 -7.01 3.64
CA ASN A 104 -3.34 -6.85 2.96
C ASN A 104 -3.43 -7.67 1.67
N LEU A 105 -2.30 -8.03 1.03
CA LEU A 105 -2.22 -8.89 -0.15
C LEU A 105 -2.11 -10.39 0.21
N LEU A 106 -1.45 -10.73 1.32
CA LEU A 106 -1.25 -12.12 1.76
C LEU A 106 -2.37 -12.67 2.65
N ARG A 107 -3.07 -11.81 3.41
CA ARG A 107 -4.02 -12.21 4.44
C ARG A 107 -5.11 -13.17 3.95
N PRO A 108 -5.74 -12.98 2.77
CA PRO A 108 -6.74 -13.85 2.14
C PRO A 108 -6.16 -15.11 1.48
N VAL A 109 -4.87 -15.15 1.15
CA VAL A 109 -4.22 -16.37 0.64
C VAL A 109 -4.39 -17.48 1.67
N SER A 110 -4.81 -18.65 1.21
CA SER A 110 -4.99 -19.82 2.07
C SER A 110 -3.67 -20.20 2.76
N PRO A 111 -3.70 -20.74 3.98
CA PRO A 111 -2.47 -21.07 4.70
C PRO A 111 -1.62 -22.09 3.93
N THR A 112 -2.26 -23.10 3.35
CA THR A 112 -1.61 -24.12 2.52
C THR A 112 -1.04 -23.53 1.23
N GLY A 113 -1.76 -22.62 0.56
CA GLY A 113 -1.28 -21.93 -0.63
C GLY A 113 -0.06 -21.05 -0.35
N LEU A 114 -0.07 -20.32 0.77
CA LEU A 114 1.06 -19.48 1.18
C LEU A 114 2.30 -20.30 1.55
N LEU A 115 2.14 -21.45 2.21
CA LEU A 115 3.26 -22.32 2.60
C LEU A 115 3.80 -23.17 1.43
N GLY A 116 2.95 -23.48 0.44
CA GLY A 116 3.30 -24.32 -0.71
C GLY A 116 3.83 -23.56 -1.93
N THR A 117 4.08 -22.25 -1.82
CA THR A 117 4.50 -21.39 -2.94
C THR A 117 5.78 -20.62 -2.64
N THR A 118 6.39 -20.09 -3.70
CA THR A 118 7.45 -19.09 -3.62
C THR A 118 6.91 -17.70 -3.98
N LEU A 119 7.68 -16.66 -3.65
CA LEU A 119 7.33 -15.26 -3.92
C LEU A 119 6.97 -15.04 -5.40
N ASP A 120 7.79 -15.55 -6.32
CA ASP A 120 7.61 -15.37 -7.78
C ASP A 120 6.42 -16.14 -8.36
N ARG A 121 5.97 -17.18 -7.64
CA ARG A 121 4.89 -18.08 -8.07
C ARG A 121 3.54 -17.70 -7.47
N LEU A 122 3.53 -16.91 -6.39
CA LEU A 122 2.27 -16.47 -5.79
C LEU A 122 1.58 -15.46 -6.72
N ARG A 123 0.54 -15.94 -7.41
CA ARG A 123 -0.37 -15.09 -8.18
C ARG A 123 -1.43 -14.52 -7.26
N LEU A 124 -1.70 -13.22 -7.42
CA LEU A 124 -2.77 -12.51 -6.71
C LEU A 124 -4.11 -12.59 -7.47
N THR A 125 -4.18 -13.43 -8.51
CA THR A 125 -5.28 -13.57 -9.47
C THR A 125 -6.61 -14.02 -8.87
N ASP A 126 -6.57 -14.65 -7.68
CA ASP A 126 -7.79 -15.09 -6.97
C ASP A 126 -8.52 -13.94 -6.28
N ARG A 127 -8.01 -12.71 -6.41
CA ARG A 127 -8.75 -11.51 -6.03
C ARG A 127 -9.28 -10.82 -7.27
N PRO A 128 -10.56 -10.43 -7.29
CA PRO A 128 -11.03 -9.46 -8.26
C PRO A 128 -10.28 -8.14 -8.01
N ASN A 129 -9.21 -7.95 -8.78
CA ASN A 129 -8.48 -6.71 -9.03
C ASN A 129 -8.11 -5.93 -7.76
N PHE A 130 -6.99 -6.30 -7.11
CA PHE A 130 -6.31 -5.31 -6.26
C PHE A 130 -5.74 -4.23 -7.18
N ASN A 131 -6.55 -3.20 -7.41
CA ASN A 131 -6.20 -2.05 -8.19
C ASN A 131 -5.45 -1.09 -7.29
N LEU A 132 -4.20 -0.84 -7.67
CA LEU A 132 -3.40 0.24 -7.12
C LEU A 132 -3.73 1.52 -7.88
N GLY A 133 -4.09 2.58 -7.14
CA GLY A 133 -4.13 3.92 -7.68
C GLY A 133 -2.73 4.52 -7.69
N ARG A 134 -2.29 5.03 -8.84
CA ARG A 134 -1.01 5.75 -8.96
C ARG A 134 -1.28 7.18 -9.40
N PHE A 135 -0.65 8.12 -8.72
CA PHE A 135 -0.60 9.51 -9.13
C PHE A 135 0.83 9.87 -9.50
N LEU A 136 1.03 10.20 -10.77
CA LEU A 136 2.35 10.46 -11.35
C LEU A 136 2.50 11.95 -11.65
N PHE A 137 3.36 12.61 -10.90
CA PHE A 137 3.71 14.01 -11.09
C PHE A 137 5.22 14.15 -11.30
N ASP A 138 5.64 15.22 -11.97
CA ASP A 138 7.05 15.58 -12.05
C ASP A 138 7.43 16.20 -10.70
N ASP A 139 6.80 17.31 -10.31
CA ASP A 139 6.92 17.84 -8.95
C ASP A 139 5.55 18.02 -8.27
N VAL A 140 5.51 17.91 -6.94
CA VAL A 140 4.34 18.16 -6.10
C VAL A 140 4.67 19.27 -5.11
N THR A 141 3.89 20.35 -5.11
CA THR A 141 3.97 21.43 -4.13
C THR A 141 2.62 21.60 -3.44
N VAL A 142 2.60 21.47 -2.12
CA VAL A 142 1.43 21.77 -1.30
C VAL A 142 1.70 23.11 -0.60
N LYS A 143 1.02 24.17 -1.07
CA LYS A 143 1.23 25.54 -0.60
C LYS A 143 0.75 25.75 0.84
N SER A 144 1.22 26.84 1.46
CA SER A 144 0.89 27.18 2.84
C SER A 144 -0.61 27.06 3.15
N GLY A 145 -0.92 26.37 4.25
CA GLY A 145 -2.29 26.13 4.70
C GLY A 145 -3.17 25.27 3.77
N ALA A 146 -2.61 24.71 2.69
CA ALA A 146 -3.34 23.88 1.76
C ALA A 146 -3.39 22.41 2.21
N VAL A 147 -4.38 21.68 1.68
CA VAL A 147 -4.58 20.25 1.97
C VAL A 147 -4.58 19.46 0.66
N LEU A 148 -3.60 18.57 0.51
CA LEU A 148 -3.67 17.51 -0.50
C LEU A 148 -4.37 16.30 0.11
N GLN A 149 -5.59 16.04 -0.31
CA GLN A 149 -6.37 14.92 0.19
C GLN A 149 -6.30 13.76 -0.82
N VAL A 150 -5.86 12.59 -0.39
CA VAL A 150 -5.82 11.39 -1.23
C VAL A 150 -6.93 10.45 -0.79
N ALA A 151 -7.91 10.21 -1.66
CA ALA A 151 -9.08 9.38 -1.38
C ALA A 151 -8.98 8.03 -2.10
N GLY A 152 -9.32 6.93 -1.40
CA GLY A 152 -9.49 5.60 -2.01
C GLY A 152 -8.66 4.47 -1.37
N SER A 153 -8.55 3.36 -2.10
CA SER A 153 -7.82 2.17 -1.65
C SER A 153 -6.40 2.12 -2.23
N THR A 154 -5.41 2.07 -1.34
CA THR A 154 -3.96 1.98 -1.54
C THR A 154 -3.42 2.80 -2.71
N HIS A 155 -2.71 3.88 -2.40
CA HIS A 155 -2.18 4.78 -3.41
C HIS A 155 -0.66 4.84 -3.39
N LEU A 156 -0.09 5.02 -4.58
CA LEU A 156 1.28 5.46 -4.77
C LEU A 156 1.26 6.88 -5.34
N LEU A 157 1.77 7.84 -4.58
CA LEU A 157 2.11 9.17 -5.08
C LEU A 157 3.58 9.16 -5.49
N LYS A 158 3.85 9.27 -6.79
CA LYS A 158 5.21 9.37 -7.32
C LYS A 158 5.46 10.78 -7.81
N ALA A 159 6.53 11.38 -7.31
CA ALA A 159 7.05 12.66 -7.73
C ALA A 159 8.58 12.60 -7.80
N ARG A 160 9.22 13.53 -8.49
CA ARG A 160 10.66 13.80 -8.35
C ARG A 160 10.90 14.65 -7.09
N LYS A 161 10.16 15.75 -6.95
CA LYS A 161 10.23 16.63 -5.78
C LYS A 161 8.88 16.74 -5.08
N LEU A 162 8.86 16.60 -3.76
CA LEU A 162 7.71 16.89 -2.90
C LEU A 162 8.06 18.06 -1.96
N VAL A 163 7.34 19.16 -2.08
CA VAL A 163 7.44 20.33 -1.19
C VAL A 163 6.14 20.49 -0.42
N ILE A 164 6.25 20.52 0.91
CA ILE A 164 5.13 20.78 1.83
C ILE A 164 5.48 22.06 2.57
N GLU A 165 4.79 23.15 2.25
CA GLU A 165 5.02 24.46 2.89
C GLU A 165 4.39 24.52 4.29
N ALA A 166 4.70 25.58 5.03
CA ALA A 166 4.24 25.75 6.41
C ALA A 166 2.72 25.61 6.55
N ASN A 167 2.27 24.86 7.55
CA ASN A 167 0.85 24.54 7.81
C ASN A 167 0.12 23.78 6.68
N ALA A 168 0.82 23.38 5.62
CA ALA A 168 0.27 22.50 4.61
C ALA A 168 0.27 21.05 5.13
N ARG A 169 -0.63 20.21 4.59
CA ARG A 169 -0.67 18.79 4.96
C ARG A 169 -1.16 17.91 3.83
N ILE A 170 -0.66 16.67 3.83
CA ILE A 170 -1.21 15.57 3.04
C ILE A 170 -2.10 14.75 3.97
N VAL A 171 -3.36 14.57 3.58
CA VAL A 171 -4.34 13.79 4.36
C VAL A 171 -4.78 12.61 3.53
N VAL A 172 -4.72 11.42 4.11
CA VAL A 172 -5.13 10.18 3.45
C VAL A 172 -6.50 9.77 4.00
N GLN A 173 -7.48 9.63 3.11
CA GLN A 173 -8.81 9.12 3.42
C GLN A 173 -8.99 7.74 2.80
N GLY A 174 -8.89 6.70 3.63
CA GLY A 174 -9.00 5.31 3.20
C GLY A 174 -7.78 4.49 3.60
N ALA A 175 -7.25 3.70 2.67
CA ALA A 175 -6.13 2.81 2.94
C ALA A 175 -4.76 3.51 2.79
N SER A 176 -3.67 2.75 2.98
CA SER A 176 -2.29 3.26 3.01
C SER A 176 -1.88 4.09 1.79
N LEU A 177 -1.13 5.17 2.01
CA LEU A 177 -0.44 5.95 0.97
C LEU A 177 1.06 5.66 1.05
N ILE A 178 1.68 5.34 -0.08
CA ILE A 178 3.14 5.35 -0.25
C ILE A 178 3.52 6.57 -1.06
N ILE A 179 4.50 7.33 -0.59
CA ILE A 179 5.05 8.48 -1.28
C ILE A 179 6.46 8.13 -1.74
N GLN A 180 6.68 8.22 -3.05
CA GLN A 180 8.01 8.14 -3.65
C GLN A 180 8.38 9.51 -4.18
N ALA A 181 9.39 10.12 -3.57
CA ALA A 181 9.99 11.35 -4.04
C ALA A 181 11.51 11.29 -3.90
N ASP A 182 12.24 11.72 -4.94
CA ASP A 182 13.70 11.81 -4.90
C ASP A 182 14.15 12.87 -3.88
N SER A 183 13.30 13.88 -3.64
CA SER A 183 13.51 14.89 -2.62
C SER A 183 12.20 15.25 -1.92
N VAL A 184 12.21 15.24 -0.58
CA VAL A 184 11.11 15.72 0.27
C VAL A 184 11.60 16.93 1.07
N GLN A 185 10.89 18.05 0.97
CA GLN A 185 11.16 19.28 1.73
C GLN A 185 9.90 19.66 2.50
N GLY A 186 10.03 19.77 3.83
CA GLY A 186 8.97 20.27 4.72
C GLY A 186 9.47 21.50 5.48
N PHE A 187 8.61 22.52 5.63
CA PHE A 187 8.90 23.77 6.34
C PHE A 187 8.01 23.97 7.56
#